data_AF-A0A1L8DPZ4-F1
#
_entry.id   AF-A0A1L8DPZ4-F1
#
_cell.length_a   1.000
_cell.length_b   1.000
_cell.length_c   1.000
_cell.angle_alpha   90.00
_cell.angle_beta   90.00
_cell.angle_gamma   90.00
#
_symmetry.space_group_name_H-M   'P 1'
#
loop_
_entity.id
_entity.type
_entity.pdbx_description
1 polymer ?
#
loop_
_entity_poly.entity_id
_entity_poly.type
_entity_poly.pdbx_seq_one_letter_code
_entity_poly.pdbx_strand_id
1 'polypeptide(L)'
;MLAHVFRKWIQIALFLFLAVTVSPIPIAVEQRSSLKWGPCIWVRDRKCPDSDIKIFLFTSRNPNERQFIYVDSSWEKSNISTSFFNPLHPTKIIIHGYNSDMYLNSLIEMRDEYLQRSDYNLFFVDWSFLAQSPCYVMAVHNADHVGECIAQLIHRLLETETTDIHLLGFSLGGQVTNYVAKHARPFRIPRITGLDPALPLYIGVGNDDKLDPSDAIFVDVLHTNALVQGKVERCGHADFYFNGGILQPGCWSNGQNPIVCSHHRAPDYYMESIRSYRGFWGWQCESYINYLLGFCRPTDILREAGENCKNTTRGMFLINTNANMPFAMGKWTDILKKSGLKSNIIEEYLAPIKRKNPLQDELDQWGKLDGNFNNLMNFPTPLSQDPVNDDWVYFSKQGTKRITENLFGNLLDEAVGRNEIVDNALQPESFNDGEKLLAITQRTPLFSSLDDHISNPIAYREKVIKEYVKNITGYGDNLPLPLN
;
A
#
# COMPACT_ATOMS: atom_id res chain seq x y z
N MET A 1 35.44 -77.15 -21.34
CA MET A 1 35.01 -76.34 -22.50
C MET A 1 33.52 -75.98 -22.46
N LEU A 2 32.61 -76.89 -22.08
CA LEU A 2 31.15 -76.60 -21.97
C LEU A 2 30.75 -75.61 -20.85
N ALA A 3 31.45 -75.57 -19.72
CA ALA A 3 31.12 -74.65 -18.62
C ALA A 3 31.42 -73.16 -18.92
N HIS A 4 32.32 -72.88 -19.87
CA HIS A 4 32.68 -71.52 -20.27
C HIS A 4 31.70 -70.92 -21.29
N VAL A 5 31.07 -71.77 -22.11
CA VAL A 5 30.05 -71.35 -23.07
C VAL A 5 28.76 -70.99 -22.33
N PHE A 6 28.36 -71.76 -21.31
CA PHE A 6 27.13 -71.50 -20.55
C PHE A 6 27.17 -70.18 -19.75
N ARG A 7 28.34 -69.81 -19.19
CA ARG A 7 28.52 -68.51 -18.50
C ARG A 7 28.41 -67.31 -19.44
N LYS A 8 28.88 -67.42 -20.68
CA LYS A 8 28.74 -66.36 -21.68
C LYS A 8 27.29 -66.15 -22.11
N TRP A 9 26.51 -67.23 -22.27
CA TRP A 9 25.10 -67.12 -22.65
C TRP A 9 24.23 -66.52 -21.54
N ILE A 10 24.49 -66.82 -20.26
CA ILE A 10 23.78 -66.20 -19.14
C ILE A 10 24.12 -64.71 -19.01
N GLN A 11 25.38 -64.32 -19.22
CA GLN A 11 25.76 -62.90 -19.20
C GLN A 11 25.17 -62.12 -20.38
N ILE A 12 25.08 -62.71 -21.57
CA ILE A 12 24.46 -62.09 -22.74
C ILE A 12 22.94 -61.99 -22.58
N ALA A 13 22.30 -63.01 -21.98
CA ALA A 13 20.87 -62.98 -21.68
C ALA A 13 20.52 -61.94 -20.59
N LEU A 14 21.37 -61.77 -19.56
CA LEU A 14 21.20 -60.70 -18.56
C LEU A 14 21.40 -59.31 -19.14
N PHE A 15 22.34 -59.13 -20.07
CA PHE A 15 22.54 -57.85 -20.78
C PHE A 15 21.39 -57.53 -21.74
N LEU A 16 20.79 -58.54 -22.38
CA LEU A 16 19.64 -58.34 -23.28
C LEU A 16 18.32 -58.14 -22.53
N PHE A 17 18.17 -58.63 -21.29
CA PHE A 17 17.00 -58.35 -20.45
C PHE A 17 17.06 -56.99 -19.75
N LEU A 18 18.25 -56.40 -19.57
CA LEU A 18 18.42 -55.03 -19.05
C LEU A 18 18.30 -53.94 -20.14
N ALA A 19 18.17 -54.34 -21.41
CA ALA A 19 17.91 -53.44 -22.53
C ALA A 19 16.42 -53.33 -22.86
N VAL A 20 15.52 -53.59 -21.90
CA VAL A 20 14.13 -53.17 -21.98
C VAL A 20 14.11 -51.65 -21.83
N THR A 21 14.08 -50.99 -22.98
CA THR A 21 13.63 -49.62 -23.23
C THR A 21 13.16 -48.85 -22.00
N VAL A 22 14.09 -48.27 -21.25
CA VAL A 22 13.79 -47.05 -20.50
C VAL A 22 13.79 -45.93 -21.54
N SER A 23 12.70 -45.87 -22.32
CA SER A 23 12.34 -44.61 -22.95
C SER A 23 12.24 -43.61 -21.79
N PRO A 24 13.01 -42.51 -21.77
CA PRO A 24 12.73 -41.46 -20.80
C PRO A 24 11.32 -41.00 -21.12
N ILE A 25 10.35 -41.43 -20.30
CA ILE A 25 9.07 -40.76 -20.22
C ILE A 25 9.48 -39.33 -19.90
N PRO A 26 9.21 -38.33 -20.77
CA PRO A 26 9.33 -36.96 -20.33
C PRO A 26 8.33 -36.87 -19.17
N ILE A 27 8.85 -36.93 -17.95
CA ILE A 27 8.12 -36.42 -16.80
C ILE A 27 8.04 -34.93 -17.11
N ALA A 28 6.98 -34.53 -17.81
CA ALA A 28 6.54 -33.17 -17.79
C ALA A 28 6.19 -32.91 -16.33
N VAL A 29 7.19 -32.49 -15.56
CA VAL A 29 6.96 -31.78 -14.32
C VAL A 29 6.20 -30.56 -14.79
N GLU A 30 4.88 -30.58 -14.64
CA GLU A 30 4.05 -29.40 -14.80
C GLU A 30 4.52 -28.43 -13.72
N GLN A 31 5.51 -27.64 -14.09
CA GLN A 31 6.13 -26.66 -13.22
C GLN A 31 5.03 -25.64 -12.96
N ARG A 32 4.36 -25.76 -11.80
CA ARG A 32 3.30 -24.83 -11.41
C ARG A 32 3.92 -23.44 -11.43
N SER A 33 3.49 -22.62 -12.39
CA SER A 33 4.02 -21.25 -12.61
C SER A 33 3.76 -20.31 -11.43
N SER A 34 2.91 -20.73 -10.50
CA SER A 34 2.69 -20.09 -9.21
C SER A 34 2.47 -21.11 -8.10
N LEU A 35 2.89 -20.77 -6.89
CA LEU A 35 2.58 -21.50 -5.66
C LEU A 35 1.40 -20.82 -4.96
N LYS A 36 0.43 -21.60 -4.50
CA LYS A 36 -0.78 -21.09 -3.83
C LYS A 36 -0.86 -21.60 -2.40
N TRP A 37 -1.08 -20.69 -1.45
CA TRP A 37 -1.36 -20.99 -0.04
C TRP A 37 -2.65 -20.28 0.38
N GLY A 38 -3.75 -21.04 0.41
CA GLY A 38 -5.08 -20.44 0.56
C GLY A 38 -5.35 -19.42 -0.55
N PRO A 39 -5.77 -18.18 -0.22
CA PRO A 39 -5.97 -17.12 -1.21
C PRO A 39 -4.64 -16.56 -1.74
N CYS A 40 -3.50 -16.81 -1.09
CA CYS A 40 -2.24 -16.15 -1.42
C CYS A 40 -1.51 -16.83 -2.57
N ILE A 41 -1.06 -16.02 -3.54
CA ILE A 41 -0.37 -16.48 -4.75
C ILE A 41 1.05 -15.96 -4.73
N TRP A 42 2.02 -16.87 -4.82
CA TRP A 42 3.42 -16.57 -5.08
C TRP A 42 3.72 -16.86 -6.55
N VAL A 43 3.93 -15.82 -7.36
CA VAL A 43 4.32 -15.97 -8.76
C VAL A 43 5.76 -16.48 -8.84
N ARG A 44 6.04 -17.48 -9.69
CA ARG A 44 7.40 -18.01 -9.90
C ARG A 44 7.87 -17.82 -11.33
N ASP A 45 7.17 -18.47 -12.26
CA ASP A 45 7.59 -18.62 -13.65
C ASP A 45 6.44 -18.24 -14.61
N ARG A 46 5.61 -17.27 -14.22
CA ARG A 46 4.58 -16.72 -15.10
C ARG A 46 5.21 -15.80 -16.14
N LYS A 47 4.53 -15.67 -17.29
CA LYS A 47 4.95 -14.79 -18.38
C LYS A 47 3.84 -13.81 -18.68
N CYS A 48 4.22 -12.64 -19.17
CA CYS A 48 3.27 -11.65 -19.65
C CYS A 48 2.87 -11.95 -21.13
N PRO A 49 1.61 -11.74 -21.52
CA PRO A 49 0.50 -11.24 -20.70
C PRO A 49 0.02 -12.26 -19.65
N ASP A 50 -0.19 -11.78 -18.42
CA ASP A 50 -0.77 -12.55 -17.32
C ASP A 50 -2.26 -12.21 -17.19
N SER A 51 -3.12 -13.22 -17.08
CA SER A 51 -4.57 -13.03 -16.95
C SER A 51 -5.01 -12.39 -15.64
N ASP A 52 -4.17 -12.46 -14.60
CA ASP A 52 -4.42 -11.90 -13.28
C ASP A 52 -3.99 -10.42 -13.17
N ILE A 53 -3.39 -9.86 -14.24
CA ILE A 53 -3.03 -8.45 -14.37
C ILE A 53 -3.81 -7.86 -15.55
N LYS A 54 -4.84 -7.06 -15.25
CA LYS A 54 -5.73 -6.50 -16.26
C LYS A 54 -5.44 -5.03 -16.47
N ILE A 55 -5.42 -4.61 -17.73
CA ILE A 55 -5.19 -3.22 -18.11
C ILE A 55 -6.45 -2.69 -18.80
N PHE A 56 -6.93 -1.54 -18.35
CA PHE A 56 -8.12 -0.89 -18.89
C PHE A 56 -7.80 0.52 -19.36
N LEU A 57 -8.28 0.88 -20.55
CA LEU A 57 -8.13 2.21 -21.10
C LEU A 57 -9.40 3.04 -20.91
N PHE A 58 -9.22 4.27 -20.45
CA PHE A 58 -10.20 5.34 -20.52
C PHE A 58 -9.65 6.52 -21.34
N THR A 59 -10.52 7.11 -22.13
CA THR A 59 -10.27 8.32 -22.93
C THR A 59 -11.51 9.20 -22.92
N SER A 60 -11.44 10.39 -23.52
CA SER A 60 -12.62 11.25 -23.74
C SER A 60 -13.71 10.60 -24.59
N ARG A 61 -13.38 9.56 -25.38
CA ARG A 61 -14.34 8.79 -26.19
C ARG A 61 -15.09 7.72 -25.40
N ASN A 62 -14.51 7.26 -24.29
CA ASN A 62 -15.09 6.23 -23.43
C ASN A 62 -14.90 6.58 -21.94
N PRO A 63 -15.41 7.74 -21.48
CA PRO A 63 -15.08 8.25 -20.14
C PRO A 63 -15.61 7.36 -19.01
N ASN A 64 -16.74 6.69 -19.24
CA ASN A 64 -17.41 5.87 -18.23
C ASN A 64 -17.27 4.36 -18.49
N GLU A 65 -16.90 3.96 -19.71
CA GLU A 65 -16.85 2.56 -20.12
C GLU A 65 -15.41 2.13 -20.32
N ARG A 66 -14.93 1.25 -19.44
CA ARG A 66 -13.57 0.72 -19.50
C ARG A 66 -13.38 -0.13 -20.76
N GLN A 67 -12.31 0.12 -21.51
CA GLN A 67 -11.92 -0.75 -22.61
C GLN A 67 -10.79 -1.68 -22.16
N PHE A 68 -10.99 -2.99 -22.22
CA PHE A 68 -9.92 -3.94 -21.88
C PHE A 68 -8.81 -3.91 -22.92
N ILE A 69 -7.56 -3.82 -22.46
CA ILE A 69 -6.36 -3.78 -23.28
C ILE A 69 -5.59 -5.08 -23.10
N TYR A 70 -5.56 -5.88 -24.16
CA TYR A 70 -4.72 -7.05 -24.27
C TYR A 70 -3.39 -6.66 -24.90
N VAL A 71 -2.30 -6.93 -24.16
CA VAL A 71 -0.93 -6.57 -24.54
C VAL A 71 -0.16 -7.86 -24.81
N ASP A 72 0.12 -8.14 -26.08
CA ASP A 72 0.86 -9.35 -26.48
C ASP A 72 2.35 -9.03 -26.73
N SER A 73 3.09 -10.04 -27.16
CA SER A 73 4.47 -9.99 -27.64
C SER A 73 4.73 -9.02 -28.79
N SER A 74 3.73 -8.64 -29.60
CA SER A 74 3.87 -7.66 -30.69
C SER A 74 2.68 -6.69 -30.77
N TRP A 75 2.85 -5.57 -31.47
CA TRP A 75 1.80 -4.57 -31.70
C TRP A 75 0.57 -5.16 -32.41
N GLU A 76 0.77 -5.98 -33.45
CA GLU A 76 -0.32 -6.53 -34.28
C GLU A 76 -1.20 -7.54 -33.53
N LYS A 77 -0.62 -8.21 -32.51
CA LYS A 77 -1.34 -9.15 -31.65
C LYS A 77 -2.00 -8.47 -30.44
N SER A 78 -1.58 -7.24 -30.14
CA SER A 78 -2.20 -6.42 -29.11
C SER A 78 -3.46 -5.75 -29.66
N ASN A 79 -4.44 -5.45 -28.82
CA ASN A 79 -5.66 -4.75 -29.26
C ASN A 79 -5.59 -3.22 -29.08
N ILE A 80 -4.39 -2.66 -28.90
CA ILE A 80 -4.19 -1.22 -28.67
C ILE A 80 -4.59 -0.43 -29.93
N SER A 81 -4.26 -0.93 -31.13
CA SER A 81 -4.56 -0.28 -32.41
C SER A 81 -6.05 -0.18 -32.73
N THR A 82 -6.88 -1.09 -32.20
CA THR A 82 -8.34 -1.09 -32.34
C THR A 82 -9.05 -0.47 -31.14
N SER A 83 -8.28 0.04 -30.17
CA SER A 83 -8.79 0.75 -29.00
C SER A 83 -9.00 2.24 -29.27
N PHE A 84 -9.52 2.96 -28.28
CA PHE A 84 -9.60 4.43 -28.33
C PHE A 84 -8.26 5.14 -28.06
N PHE A 85 -7.17 4.38 -27.91
CA PHE A 85 -5.83 4.93 -27.72
C PHE A 85 -5.45 5.89 -28.86
N ASN A 86 -4.84 7.02 -28.49
CA ASN A 86 -4.29 7.98 -29.44
C ASN A 86 -2.84 8.33 -29.07
N PRO A 87 -1.84 7.99 -29.90
CA PRO A 87 -0.43 8.25 -29.60
C PRO A 87 -0.08 9.73 -29.48
N LEU A 88 -0.93 10.64 -29.98
CA LEU A 88 -0.74 12.08 -29.86
C LEU A 88 -1.13 12.63 -28.48
N HIS A 89 -1.84 11.85 -27.66
CA HIS A 89 -2.28 12.29 -26.35
C HIS A 89 -1.31 11.83 -25.25
N PRO A 90 -1.07 12.66 -24.21
CA PRO A 90 -0.27 12.24 -23.07
C PRO A 90 -0.84 10.99 -22.40
N THR A 91 0.04 10.09 -21.97
CA THR A 91 -0.35 8.80 -21.39
C THR A 91 -0.08 8.77 -19.89
N LYS A 92 -1.11 8.41 -19.11
CA LYS A 92 -1.01 8.14 -17.68
C LYS A 92 -1.26 6.66 -17.42
N ILE A 93 -0.40 6.01 -16.65
CA ILE A 93 -0.61 4.64 -16.17
C ILE A 93 -0.81 4.69 -14.67
N ILE A 94 -2.00 4.31 -14.20
CA ILE A 94 -2.45 4.45 -12.81
C ILE A 94 -2.50 3.05 -12.17
N ILE A 95 -1.80 2.88 -11.05
CA ILE A 95 -1.56 1.58 -10.40
C ILE A 95 -2.00 1.66 -8.94
N HIS A 96 -2.96 0.81 -8.56
CA HIS A 96 -3.47 0.72 -7.19
C HIS A 96 -2.50 -0.03 -6.25
N GLY A 97 -2.82 0.00 -4.96
CA GLY A 97 -2.02 -0.59 -3.88
C GLY A 97 -2.44 -1.99 -3.43
N TYR A 98 -1.91 -2.39 -2.28
CA TYR A 98 -2.28 -3.62 -1.58
C TYR A 98 -3.73 -3.58 -1.07
N ASN A 99 -4.42 -4.71 -1.14
CA ASN A 99 -5.81 -4.87 -0.73
C ASN A 99 -6.75 -3.80 -1.32
N SER A 100 -6.52 -3.50 -2.60
CA SER A 100 -7.24 -2.49 -3.37
C SER A 100 -7.37 -2.97 -4.81
N ASP A 101 -8.07 -2.19 -5.62
CA ASP A 101 -8.28 -2.43 -7.04
C ASP A 101 -8.38 -1.09 -7.79
N MET A 102 -8.63 -1.15 -9.11
CA MET A 102 -8.80 0.05 -9.93
C MET A 102 -10.05 0.89 -9.59
N TYR A 103 -10.99 0.37 -8.80
CA TYR A 103 -12.21 1.06 -8.39
C TYR A 103 -12.05 1.84 -7.09
N LEU A 104 -10.82 1.96 -6.56
CA LEU A 104 -10.54 2.88 -5.48
C LEU A 104 -11.07 4.28 -5.84
N ASN A 105 -11.97 4.82 -5.01
CA ASN A 105 -12.77 6.01 -5.34
C ASN A 105 -11.92 7.20 -5.83
N SER A 106 -10.79 7.46 -5.15
CA SER A 106 -9.88 8.54 -5.50
C SER A 106 -9.23 8.34 -6.88
N LEU A 107 -9.03 7.11 -7.34
CA LEU A 107 -8.50 6.81 -8.67
C LEU A 107 -9.59 6.99 -9.75
N ILE A 108 -10.85 6.62 -9.45
CA ILE A 108 -11.99 6.90 -10.33
C ILE A 108 -12.18 8.41 -10.50
N GLU A 109 -12.17 9.16 -9.39
CA GLU A 109 -12.28 10.63 -9.45
C GLU A 109 -11.08 11.23 -10.19
N MET A 110 -9.87 10.66 -10.03
CA MET A 110 -8.69 11.06 -10.80
C MET A 110 -8.90 10.95 -12.32
N ARG A 111 -9.54 9.87 -12.80
CA ARG A 111 -9.93 9.73 -14.21
C ARG A 111 -10.83 10.89 -14.62
N ASP A 112 -11.86 11.17 -13.84
CA ASP A 112 -12.85 12.21 -14.16
C ASP A 112 -12.20 13.60 -14.21
N GLU A 113 -11.26 13.87 -13.31
CA GLU A 113 -10.50 15.13 -13.28
C GLU A 113 -9.57 15.27 -14.49
N TYR A 114 -8.89 14.19 -14.91
CA TYR A 114 -8.05 14.22 -16.11
C TYR A 114 -8.88 14.40 -17.38
N LEU A 115 -9.96 13.64 -17.55
CA LEU A 115 -10.81 13.71 -18.74
C LEU A 115 -11.56 15.03 -18.87
N GLN A 116 -11.80 15.73 -17.75
CA GLN A 116 -12.30 17.11 -17.78
C GLN A 116 -11.21 18.16 -18.03
N ARG A 117 -9.92 17.83 -17.82
CA ARG A 117 -8.80 18.74 -18.01
C ARG A 117 -8.36 18.82 -19.47
N SER A 118 -8.20 17.66 -20.12
CA SER A 118 -7.75 17.56 -21.52
C SER A 118 -7.97 16.13 -22.04
N ASP A 119 -7.66 15.91 -23.31
CA ASP A 119 -7.56 14.56 -23.86
C ASP A 119 -6.30 13.83 -23.34
N TYR A 120 -6.49 12.65 -22.76
CA TYR A 120 -5.44 11.78 -22.23
C TYR A 120 -5.72 10.32 -22.61
N ASN A 121 -4.66 9.50 -22.65
CA ASN A 121 -4.80 8.04 -22.53
C ASN A 121 -4.61 7.65 -21.07
N LEU A 122 -5.64 7.14 -20.41
CA LEU A 122 -5.59 6.73 -19.01
C LEU A 122 -5.65 5.20 -18.92
N PHE A 123 -4.51 4.56 -18.69
CA PHE A 123 -4.43 3.12 -18.45
C PHE A 123 -4.51 2.83 -16.95
N PHE A 124 -5.56 2.14 -16.53
CA PHE A 124 -5.73 1.64 -15.17
C PHE A 124 -5.27 0.20 -15.10
N VAL A 125 -4.36 -0.10 -14.17
CA VAL A 125 -3.85 -1.46 -13.94
C VAL A 125 -4.56 -2.06 -12.73
N ASP A 126 -5.27 -3.15 -12.96
CA ASP A 126 -5.92 -3.96 -11.93
C ASP A 126 -5.15 -5.27 -11.74
N TRP A 127 -4.40 -5.35 -10.64
CA TRP A 127 -3.60 -6.50 -10.21
C TRP A 127 -4.07 -7.01 -8.84
N SER A 128 -5.31 -6.67 -8.45
CA SER A 128 -5.93 -6.99 -7.15
C SER A 128 -5.80 -8.46 -6.73
N PHE A 129 -5.88 -9.38 -7.69
CA PHE A 129 -5.75 -10.82 -7.45
C PHE A 129 -4.37 -11.24 -6.93
N LEU A 130 -3.32 -10.49 -7.28
CA LEU A 130 -1.96 -10.70 -6.80
C LEU A 130 -1.62 -9.85 -5.57
N ALA A 131 -2.53 -8.96 -5.15
CA ALA A 131 -2.33 -7.95 -4.12
C ALA A 131 -3.30 -8.05 -2.93
N GLN A 132 -4.10 -9.12 -2.82
CA GLN A 132 -5.18 -9.21 -1.84
C GLN A 132 -4.74 -9.42 -0.39
N SER A 133 -5.56 -8.98 0.56
CA SER A 133 -5.40 -9.35 1.99
C SER A 133 -5.71 -10.83 2.22
N PRO A 134 -5.00 -11.53 3.13
CA PRO A 134 -3.91 -11.09 4.02
C PRO A 134 -2.50 -11.31 3.42
N CYS A 135 -2.36 -11.33 2.10
CA CYS A 135 -1.20 -11.86 1.40
C CYS A 135 -0.06 -10.84 1.17
N TYR A 136 0.27 -10.01 2.15
CA TYR A 136 1.17 -8.86 1.94
C TYR A 136 2.57 -9.26 1.44
N VAL A 137 3.21 -10.26 2.06
CA VAL A 137 4.53 -10.76 1.65
C VAL A 137 4.52 -11.23 0.18
N MET A 138 3.42 -11.87 -0.23
CA MET A 138 3.26 -12.36 -1.59
C MET A 138 3.00 -11.22 -2.56
N ALA A 139 2.22 -10.22 -2.17
CA ALA A 139 1.99 -9.02 -2.97
C ALA A 139 3.29 -8.25 -3.23
N VAL A 140 4.14 -8.11 -2.21
CA VAL A 140 5.49 -7.51 -2.35
C VAL A 140 6.34 -8.32 -3.32
N HIS A 141 6.36 -9.65 -3.17
CA HIS A 141 7.09 -10.51 -4.10
C HIS A 141 6.58 -10.39 -5.54
N ASN A 142 5.25 -10.35 -5.73
CA ASN A 142 4.63 -10.30 -7.05
C ASN A 142 4.79 -8.94 -7.75
N ALA A 143 5.19 -7.89 -7.04
CA ALA A 143 5.33 -6.54 -7.59
C ALA A 143 6.31 -6.47 -8.77
N ASP A 144 7.38 -7.29 -8.77
CA ASP A 144 8.34 -7.37 -9.89
C ASP A 144 7.67 -7.89 -11.17
N HIS A 145 6.95 -9.00 -11.06
CA HIS A 145 6.19 -9.59 -12.18
C HIS A 145 5.09 -8.65 -12.70
N VAL A 146 4.42 -7.93 -11.80
CA VAL A 146 3.44 -6.90 -12.19
C VAL A 146 4.13 -5.78 -12.97
N GLY A 147 5.31 -5.34 -12.50
CA GLY A 147 6.14 -4.36 -13.21
C GLY A 147 6.54 -4.81 -14.62
N GLU A 148 6.92 -6.07 -14.78
CA GLU A 148 7.25 -6.68 -16.09
C GLU A 148 6.07 -6.60 -17.06
N CYS A 149 4.86 -6.99 -16.61
CA CYS A 149 3.68 -6.98 -17.49
C CYS A 149 3.23 -5.57 -17.85
N ILE A 150 3.39 -4.59 -16.97
CA ILE A 150 3.12 -3.17 -17.30
C ILE A 150 4.21 -2.63 -18.23
N ALA A 151 5.47 -3.02 -18.06
CA ALA A 151 6.54 -2.62 -18.98
C ALA A 151 6.30 -3.17 -20.40
N GLN A 152 5.67 -4.35 -20.54
CA GLN A 152 5.23 -4.86 -21.84
C GLN A 152 4.27 -3.87 -22.54
N LEU A 153 3.33 -3.24 -21.80
CA LEU A 153 2.48 -2.19 -22.35
C LEU A 153 3.33 -1.02 -22.86
N ILE A 154 4.28 -0.55 -22.05
CA ILE A 154 5.15 0.58 -22.43
C ILE A 154 5.91 0.26 -23.71
N HIS A 155 6.50 -0.92 -23.84
CA HIS A 155 7.18 -1.35 -25.07
C HIS A 155 6.27 -1.29 -26.29
N ARG A 156 5.00 -1.72 -26.17
CA ARG A 156 4.01 -1.57 -27.25
C ARG A 156 3.67 -0.12 -27.56
N LEU A 157 3.55 0.74 -26.55
CA LEU A 157 3.28 2.18 -26.76
C LEU A 157 4.44 2.87 -27.49
N LEU A 158 5.68 2.49 -27.19
CA LEU A 158 6.87 3.05 -27.84
C LEU A 158 6.95 2.73 -29.34
N GLU A 159 6.36 1.62 -29.79
CA GLU A 159 6.25 1.29 -31.22
C GLU A 159 5.39 2.30 -32.00
N THR A 160 4.62 3.14 -31.30
CA THR A 160 3.83 4.25 -31.87
C THR A 160 4.45 5.63 -31.63
N GLU A 161 5.72 5.68 -31.19
CA GLU A 161 6.42 6.92 -30.80
C GLU A 161 5.80 7.64 -29.58
N THR A 162 4.95 6.95 -28.82
CA THR A 162 4.35 7.49 -27.60
C THR A 162 5.37 7.51 -26.46
N THR A 163 6.06 8.64 -26.30
CA THR A 163 7.10 8.80 -25.26
C THR A 163 6.64 9.59 -24.05
N ASP A 164 5.53 10.34 -24.13
CA ASP A 164 4.97 11.11 -23.00
C ASP A 164 4.16 10.20 -22.06
N ILE A 165 4.89 9.49 -21.20
CA ILE A 165 4.35 8.50 -20.25
C ILE A 165 4.61 8.99 -18.82
N HIS A 166 3.54 9.00 -18.01
CA HIS A 166 3.60 9.26 -16.58
C HIS A 166 3.01 8.07 -15.81
N LEU A 167 3.80 7.44 -14.95
CA LEU A 167 3.32 6.42 -14.02
C LEU A 167 2.86 7.05 -12.70
N LEU A 168 1.67 6.68 -12.22
CA LEU A 168 1.15 7.06 -10.92
C LEU A 168 0.88 5.80 -10.11
N GLY A 169 1.61 5.62 -9.02
CA GLY A 169 1.48 4.42 -8.17
C GLY A 169 1.08 4.78 -6.75
N PHE A 170 -0.01 4.18 -6.25
CA PHE A 170 -0.44 4.33 -4.86
C PHE A 170 0.03 3.16 -3.99
N SER A 171 0.56 3.46 -2.80
CA SER A 171 0.92 2.44 -1.80
C SER A 171 1.93 1.44 -2.36
N LEU A 172 1.60 0.14 -2.38
CA LEU A 172 2.41 -0.89 -3.01
C LEU A 172 2.53 -0.69 -4.54
N GLY A 173 1.53 -0.11 -5.18
CA GLY A 173 1.60 0.33 -6.58
C GLY A 173 2.66 1.41 -6.81
N GLY A 174 2.96 2.23 -5.79
CA GLY A 174 4.09 3.16 -5.82
C GLY A 174 5.42 2.43 -5.96
N GLN A 175 5.58 1.28 -5.30
CA GLN A 175 6.76 0.43 -5.45
C GLN A 175 6.76 -0.30 -6.80
N VAL A 176 5.60 -0.77 -7.27
CA VAL A 176 5.47 -1.38 -8.62
C VAL A 176 6.06 -0.49 -9.71
N THR A 177 5.92 0.84 -9.63
CA THR A 177 6.50 1.76 -10.63
C THR A 177 8.02 1.63 -10.80
N ASN A 178 8.76 1.22 -9.77
CA ASN A 178 10.20 0.96 -9.85
C ASN A 178 10.46 -0.25 -10.77
N TYR A 179 9.72 -1.35 -10.57
CA TYR A 179 9.84 -2.54 -11.40
C TYR A 179 9.41 -2.27 -12.85
N VAL A 180 8.38 -1.45 -13.06
CA VAL A 180 8.02 -0.97 -14.40
C VAL A 180 9.20 -0.26 -15.06
N ALA A 181 9.84 0.67 -14.35
CA ALA A 181 11.00 1.39 -14.87
C ALA A 181 12.20 0.48 -15.15
N LYS A 182 12.47 -0.48 -14.25
CA LYS A 182 13.52 -1.50 -14.39
C LYS A 182 13.34 -2.32 -15.68
N HIS A 183 12.12 -2.81 -15.94
CA HIS A 183 11.80 -3.63 -17.12
C HIS A 183 11.58 -2.81 -18.40
N ALA A 184 11.36 -1.50 -18.29
CA ALA A 184 11.27 -0.59 -19.43
C ALA A 184 12.65 -0.17 -20.00
N ARG A 185 13.75 -0.45 -19.28
CA ARG A 185 15.11 -0.10 -19.75
C ARG A 185 15.38 -0.67 -21.16
N PRO A 186 16.06 0.08 -22.05
CA PRO A 186 16.78 1.33 -21.81
C PRO A 186 15.90 2.60 -21.87
N PHE A 187 14.60 2.48 -22.15
CA PHE A 187 13.72 3.64 -22.12
C PHE A 187 13.63 4.20 -20.71
N ARG A 188 13.81 5.53 -20.57
CA ARG A 188 13.67 6.23 -19.29
C ARG A 188 12.29 6.87 -19.23
N ILE A 189 11.48 6.41 -18.28
CA ILE A 189 10.16 6.98 -18.01
C ILE A 189 10.29 8.49 -17.75
N PRO A 190 9.51 9.36 -18.43
CA PRO A 190 9.56 10.80 -18.19
C PRO A 190 9.22 11.22 -16.77
N ARG A 191 8.16 10.64 -16.19
CA ARG A 191 7.72 10.97 -14.83
C ARG A 191 7.15 9.76 -14.11
N ILE A 192 7.50 9.65 -12.83
CA ILE A 192 6.82 8.77 -11.87
C ILE A 192 6.33 9.64 -10.71
N THR A 193 5.05 9.50 -10.33
CA THR A 193 4.55 9.99 -9.05
C THR A 193 4.26 8.83 -8.11
N GLY A 194 4.93 8.83 -6.95
CA GLY A 194 4.64 7.92 -5.84
C GLY A 194 3.63 8.53 -4.87
N LEU A 195 2.48 7.89 -4.69
CA LEU A 195 1.43 8.31 -3.75
C LEU A 195 1.52 7.44 -2.50
N ASP A 196 2.14 7.99 -1.47
CA ASP A 196 2.48 7.34 -0.19
C ASP A 196 3.07 5.92 -0.36
N PRO A 197 4.24 5.76 -1.03
CA PRO A 197 4.80 4.46 -1.35
C PRO A 197 5.01 3.58 -0.12
N ALA A 198 4.66 2.30 -0.22
CA ALA A 198 4.65 1.37 0.91
C ALA A 198 6.04 1.20 1.56
N LEU A 199 6.08 1.21 2.90
CA LEU A 199 7.30 1.01 3.71
C LEU A 199 7.63 -0.45 4.01
N PRO A 200 6.67 -1.30 4.47
CA PRO A 200 7.02 -2.63 4.94
C PRO A 200 7.65 -3.48 3.83
N LEU A 201 8.78 -4.10 4.14
CA LEU A 201 9.64 -4.89 3.24
C LEU A 201 10.41 -4.11 2.16
N TYR A 202 10.39 -2.77 2.18
CA TYR A 202 11.18 -1.91 1.28
C TYR A 202 12.25 -1.08 2.02
N ILE A 203 12.52 -1.39 3.29
CA ILE A 203 13.58 -0.75 4.09
C ILE A 203 14.91 -1.44 3.79
N GLY A 204 15.95 -0.67 3.45
CA GLY A 204 17.30 -1.19 3.25
C GLY A 204 17.51 -2.06 2.01
N VAL A 205 16.49 -2.19 1.14
CA VAL A 205 16.61 -2.88 -0.15
C VAL A 205 17.34 -2.01 -1.18
N GLY A 206 17.93 -2.65 -2.20
CA GLY A 206 18.68 -1.96 -3.26
C GLY A 206 17.79 -1.05 -4.12
N ASN A 207 18.41 -0.11 -4.83
CA ASN A 207 17.67 0.85 -5.66
C ASN A 207 16.90 0.22 -6.82
N ASP A 208 17.27 -0.98 -7.28
CA ASP A 208 16.50 -1.72 -8.30
C ASP A 208 15.26 -2.43 -7.73
N ASP A 209 15.06 -2.42 -6.41
CA ASP A 209 13.98 -3.13 -5.71
C ASP A 209 13.12 -2.20 -4.83
N LYS A 210 13.20 -0.89 -5.07
CA LYS A 210 12.34 0.13 -4.44
C LYS A 210 12.25 1.34 -5.35
N LEU A 211 11.19 2.14 -5.19
CA LEU A 211 11.11 3.46 -5.81
C LEU A 211 12.31 4.33 -5.41
N ASP A 212 12.97 4.90 -6.41
CA ASP A 212 14.17 5.74 -6.30
C ASP A 212 14.20 6.80 -7.42
N PRO A 213 14.89 7.95 -7.23
CA PRO A 213 14.99 8.97 -8.27
C PRO A 213 15.60 8.46 -9.59
N SER A 214 16.38 7.39 -9.58
CA SER A 214 16.97 6.78 -10.79
C SER A 214 15.96 5.99 -11.65
N ASP A 215 14.71 5.82 -11.23
CA ASP A 215 13.70 5.10 -12.01
C ASP A 215 13.16 5.93 -13.19
N ALA A 216 13.10 7.26 -13.06
CA ALA A 216 12.57 8.14 -14.10
C ALA A 216 13.40 9.43 -14.28
N ILE A 217 13.15 10.15 -15.38
CA ILE A 217 13.73 11.48 -15.61
C ILE A 217 13.33 12.42 -14.46
N PHE A 218 12.10 12.28 -13.97
CA PHE A 218 11.60 12.97 -12.79
C PHE A 218 10.75 12.04 -11.92
N VAL A 219 10.95 12.11 -10.61
CA VAL A 219 10.19 11.34 -9.61
C VAL A 219 9.71 12.30 -8.55
N ASP A 220 8.41 12.42 -8.35
CA ASP A 220 7.82 13.19 -7.24
C ASP A 220 6.98 12.32 -6.32
N VAL A 221 7.07 12.56 -5.02
CA VAL A 221 6.47 11.67 -4.02
C VAL A 221 5.63 12.48 -3.04
N LEU A 222 4.41 12.00 -2.78
CA LEU A 222 3.51 12.54 -1.76
C LEU A 222 3.54 11.61 -0.55
N HIS A 223 4.02 12.12 0.58
CA HIS A 223 4.07 11.40 1.86
C HIS A 223 2.93 11.88 2.76
N THR A 224 2.02 10.96 3.12
CA THR A 224 0.83 11.26 3.94
C THR A 224 0.66 10.32 5.14
N ASN A 225 1.28 9.13 5.12
CA ASN A 225 1.27 8.20 6.26
C ASN A 225 2.63 7.51 6.48
N ALA A 226 3.68 8.33 6.45
CA ALA A 226 5.05 7.94 6.72
C ALA A 226 5.21 7.32 8.13
N LEU A 227 6.12 6.35 8.26
CA LEU A 227 6.41 5.53 9.48
C LEU A 227 5.39 4.45 9.81
N VAL A 228 4.28 4.33 9.08
CA VAL A 228 3.27 3.31 9.37
C VAL A 228 2.98 2.48 8.12
N GLN A 229 2.34 3.07 7.11
CA GLN A 229 2.14 2.41 5.82
C GLN A 229 3.09 2.96 4.75
N GLY A 230 3.39 4.27 4.79
CA GLY A 230 4.29 4.97 3.86
C GLY A 230 5.74 5.09 4.35
N LYS A 231 6.67 5.30 3.42
CA LYS A 231 8.09 5.54 3.73
C LYS A 231 8.31 6.97 4.24
N VAL A 232 9.20 7.17 5.21
CA VAL A 232 9.72 8.52 5.55
C VAL A 232 10.89 8.90 4.67
N GLU A 233 11.70 7.91 4.28
CA GLU A 233 12.85 8.18 3.44
C GLU A 233 12.42 8.82 2.13
N ARG A 234 13.21 9.80 1.72
CA ARG A 234 13.11 10.40 0.41
C ARG A 234 13.36 9.35 -0.65
N CYS A 235 12.42 9.22 -1.57
CA CYS A 235 12.52 8.33 -2.72
C CYS A 235 12.24 9.05 -4.05
N GLY A 236 12.03 10.37 -4.00
CA GLY A 236 11.84 11.21 -5.17
C GLY A 236 12.99 12.17 -5.44
N HIS A 237 12.98 12.72 -6.65
CA HIS A 237 13.66 13.97 -6.94
C HIS A 237 13.06 15.10 -6.08
N ALA A 238 11.73 15.12 -5.94
CA ALA A 238 10.98 16.00 -5.06
C ALA A 238 10.09 15.18 -4.12
N ASP A 239 10.20 15.41 -2.81
CA ASP A 239 9.40 14.74 -1.78
C ASP A 239 8.54 15.76 -1.04
N PHE A 240 7.23 15.56 -1.01
CA PHE A 240 6.27 16.45 -0.39
C PHE A 240 5.63 15.76 0.82
N TYR A 241 5.83 16.32 2.01
CA TYR A 241 5.28 15.79 3.27
C TYR A 241 4.08 16.65 3.67
N PHE A 242 2.90 16.07 3.51
CA PHE A 242 1.64 16.74 3.79
C PHE A 242 1.34 16.66 5.28
N ASN A 243 1.13 17.81 5.91
CA ASN A 243 0.86 17.96 7.34
C ASN A 243 1.89 17.23 8.21
N GLY A 244 3.16 17.29 7.79
CA GLY A 244 4.27 16.56 8.43
C GLY A 244 4.44 15.11 8.00
N GLY A 245 3.54 14.59 7.17
CA GLY A 245 3.67 13.30 6.48
C GLY A 245 3.21 12.07 7.26
N ILE A 246 2.70 12.19 8.50
CA ILE A 246 2.32 11.03 9.33
C ILE A 246 0.81 10.90 9.48
N LEU A 247 0.14 11.97 9.93
CA LEU A 247 -1.28 11.98 10.23
C LEU A 247 -1.93 13.17 9.53
N GLN A 248 -3.00 12.91 8.80
CA GLN A 248 -3.66 13.94 8.00
C GLN A 248 -4.87 14.55 8.72
N PRO A 249 -5.10 15.88 8.57
CA PRO A 249 -6.27 16.54 9.13
C PRO A 249 -7.57 15.86 8.69
N GLY A 250 -8.49 15.64 9.63
CA GLY A 250 -9.78 14.97 9.39
C GLY A 250 -9.77 13.45 9.54
N CYS A 251 -8.60 12.81 9.69
CA CYS A 251 -8.51 11.35 9.84
C CYS A 251 -8.72 10.83 11.28
N TRP A 252 -8.85 11.72 12.27
CA TRP A 252 -9.11 11.34 13.68
C TRP A 252 -10.59 11.46 14.09
N SER A 253 -11.47 11.79 13.13
CA SER A 253 -12.90 11.95 13.35
C SER A 253 -13.71 10.78 12.80
N ASN A 254 -14.94 10.60 13.29
CA ASN A 254 -15.96 9.71 12.72
C ASN A 254 -15.65 8.20 12.76
N GLY A 255 -14.87 7.73 13.74
CA GLY A 255 -14.61 6.29 13.95
C GLY A 255 -13.76 5.64 12.85
N GLN A 256 -13.13 6.44 11.98
CA GLN A 256 -12.22 5.93 10.94
C GLN A 256 -10.88 5.52 11.55
N ASN A 257 -10.23 4.49 10.97
CA ASN A 257 -8.86 4.18 11.32
C ASN A 257 -7.94 5.30 10.81
N PRO A 258 -7.27 6.07 11.69
CA PRO A 258 -6.54 7.26 11.28
C PRO A 258 -5.33 6.97 10.39
N ILE A 259 -4.74 5.78 10.53
CA ILE A 259 -3.60 5.32 9.74
C ILE A 259 -4.08 5.08 8.29
N VAL A 260 -5.12 4.26 8.13
CA VAL A 260 -5.69 3.93 6.81
C VAL A 260 -6.21 5.19 6.12
N CYS A 261 -6.91 6.06 6.84
CA CYS A 261 -7.38 7.33 6.29
C CYS A 261 -6.22 8.20 5.81
N SER A 262 -5.16 8.34 6.61
CA SER A 262 -4.00 9.16 6.24
C SER A 262 -3.26 8.62 5.03
N HIS A 263 -3.18 7.29 4.89
CA HIS A 263 -2.59 6.65 3.72
C HIS A 263 -3.39 6.98 2.44
N HIS A 264 -4.72 6.93 2.51
CA HIS A 264 -5.61 7.24 1.39
C HIS A 264 -5.65 8.73 1.02
N ARG A 265 -5.11 9.63 1.85
CA ARG A 265 -5.04 11.06 1.49
C ARG A 265 -4.08 11.35 0.35
N ALA A 266 -3.05 10.55 0.10
CA ALA A 266 -2.15 10.79 -1.01
C ALA A 266 -2.85 10.79 -2.38
N PRO A 267 -3.66 9.76 -2.74
CA PRO A 267 -4.44 9.81 -3.96
C PRO A 267 -5.54 10.87 -3.92
N ASP A 268 -6.14 11.19 -2.77
CA ASP A 268 -7.12 12.30 -2.66
C ASP A 268 -6.49 13.66 -2.97
N TYR A 269 -5.33 13.96 -2.40
CA TYR A 269 -4.60 15.20 -2.64
C TYR A 269 -4.12 15.29 -4.08
N TYR A 270 -3.61 14.19 -4.65
CA TYR A 270 -3.22 14.18 -6.05
C TYR A 270 -4.42 14.40 -6.97
N MET A 271 -5.53 13.72 -6.74
CA MET A 271 -6.76 13.89 -7.52
C MET A 271 -7.21 15.35 -7.52
N GLU A 272 -7.32 15.99 -6.34
CA GLU A 272 -7.70 17.41 -6.27
C GLU A 272 -6.69 18.30 -7.02
N SER A 273 -5.39 17.96 -7.00
CA SER A 273 -4.35 18.77 -7.64
C SER A 273 -4.50 18.90 -9.16
N ILE A 274 -5.18 17.97 -9.83
CA ILE A 274 -5.27 17.92 -11.30
C ILE A 274 -5.97 19.16 -11.86
N ARG A 275 -7.03 19.65 -11.22
CA ARG A 275 -7.73 20.88 -11.62
C ARG A 275 -7.89 21.87 -10.46
N SER A 276 -7.07 21.77 -9.42
CA SER A 276 -7.11 22.72 -8.31
C SER A 276 -6.73 24.13 -8.79
N TYR A 277 -7.64 25.09 -8.61
CA TYR A 277 -7.34 26.51 -8.81
C TYR A 277 -6.46 27.09 -7.70
N ARG A 278 -6.37 26.41 -6.55
CA ARG A 278 -5.56 26.83 -5.40
C ARG A 278 -4.17 26.24 -5.49
N GLY A 279 -4.08 24.94 -5.79
CA GLY A 279 -2.83 24.16 -5.79
C GLY A 279 -2.34 23.84 -4.37
N PHE A 280 -1.50 22.82 -4.28
CA PHE A 280 -0.84 22.39 -3.04
C PHE A 280 0.59 22.95 -3.02
N TRP A 281 0.83 23.96 -2.20
CA TRP A 281 2.09 24.70 -2.21
C TRP A 281 2.91 24.40 -0.95
N GLY A 282 4.12 23.88 -1.16
CA GLY A 282 5.04 23.54 -0.08
C GLY A 282 6.28 24.41 -0.03
N TRP A 283 6.80 24.65 1.17
CA TRP A 283 8.08 25.31 1.37
C TRP A 283 9.17 24.26 1.61
N GLN A 284 10.39 24.59 1.18
CA GLN A 284 11.50 23.65 1.27
C GLN A 284 11.97 23.46 2.72
N CYS A 285 12.34 22.23 3.05
CA CYS A 285 12.98 21.83 4.29
C CYS A 285 14.23 21.00 3.94
N GLU A 286 15.32 21.18 4.71
CA GLU A 286 16.59 20.52 4.40
C GLU A 286 16.53 19.01 4.63
N SER A 287 15.91 18.59 5.72
CA SER A 287 15.79 17.18 6.10
C SER A 287 14.59 16.95 7.00
N TYR A 288 14.12 15.70 7.04
CA TYR A 288 13.04 15.31 7.93
C TYR A 288 13.42 15.47 9.42
N ILE A 289 14.70 15.30 9.75
CA ILE A 289 15.22 15.56 11.10
C ILE A 289 15.07 17.05 11.46
N ASN A 290 15.41 17.97 10.55
CA ASN A 290 15.24 19.41 10.77
C ASN A 290 13.77 19.79 10.94
N TYR A 291 12.86 19.10 10.24
CA TYR A 291 11.43 19.24 10.48
C TYR A 291 11.05 18.82 11.92
N LEU A 292 11.47 17.63 12.36
CA LEU A 292 11.19 17.12 13.71
C LEU A 292 11.76 18.02 14.82
N LEU A 293 12.92 18.63 14.60
CA LEU A 293 13.55 19.58 15.52
C LEU A 293 12.92 20.99 15.49
N GLY A 294 11.95 21.24 14.60
CA GLY A 294 11.26 22.52 14.48
C GLY A 294 12.08 23.61 13.75
N PHE A 295 13.09 23.22 12.97
CA PHE A 295 13.95 24.16 12.24
C PHE A 295 13.43 24.53 10.85
N CYS A 296 12.43 23.82 10.33
CA CYS A 296 11.88 24.10 9.00
C CYS A 296 10.74 25.12 9.02
N ARG A 297 11.09 26.40 9.20
CA ARG A 297 10.12 27.51 9.18
C ARG A 297 9.53 27.72 7.78
N PRO A 298 8.24 28.11 7.67
CA PRO A 298 7.62 28.47 6.39
C PRO A 298 8.38 29.57 5.65
N THR A 299 8.45 29.47 4.33
CA THR A 299 9.09 30.48 3.46
C THR A 299 8.22 30.81 2.25
N ASP A 300 8.48 31.98 1.64
CA ASP A 300 7.74 32.46 0.46
C ASP A 300 8.12 31.70 -0.82
N ILE A 301 9.22 30.93 -0.79
CA ILE A 301 9.71 30.16 -1.92
C ILE A 301 8.95 28.83 -1.95
N LEU A 302 7.84 28.85 -2.67
CA LEU A 302 6.93 27.70 -2.75
C LEU A 302 7.15 26.87 -4.03
N ARG A 303 6.88 25.57 -3.90
CA ARG A 303 6.78 24.62 -5.01
C ARG A 303 5.44 23.91 -4.95
N GLU A 304 4.83 23.75 -6.12
CA GLU A 304 3.53 23.10 -6.25
C GLU A 304 3.73 21.58 -6.32
N ALA A 305 2.97 20.84 -5.53
CA ALA A 305 2.89 19.38 -5.56
C ALA A 305 1.74 18.90 -6.44
N GLY A 306 1.76 17.61 -6.78
CA GLY A 306 0.72 16.97 -7.58
C GLY A 306 0.91 17.18 -9.08
N GLU A 307 -0.17 17.20 -9.85
CA GLU A 307 -0.09 17.14 -11.32
C GLU A 307 0.76 18.26 -11.94
N ASN A 308 0.67 19.48 -11.41
CA ASN A 308 1.41 20.64 -11.92
C ASN A 308 2.86 20.77 -11.38
N CYS A 309 3.36 19.76 -10.64
CA CYS A 309 4.73 19.77 -10.15
C CYS A 309 5.73 19.88 -11.31
N LYS A 310 6.63 20.86 -11.23
CA LYS A 310 7.65 21.07 -12.27
C LYS A 310 8.71 19.97 -12.20
N ASN A 311 9.07 19.40 -13.36
CA ASN A 311 10.10 18.37 -13.47
C ASN A 311 11.51 18.80 -13.04
N THR A 312 11.76 20.10 -12.86
CA THR A 312 13.00 20.66 -12.31
C THR A 312 13.00 20.76 -10.78
N THR A 313 11.89 20.44 -10.11
CA THR A 313 11.76 20.55 -8.65
C THR A 313 12.65 19.53 -7.97
N ARG A 314 13.43 19.95 -6.97
CA ARG A 314 14.32 19.06 -6.22
C ARG A 314 14.27 19.39 -4.74
N GLY A 315 14.30 18.38 -3.89
CA GLY A 315 14.38 18.53 -2.43
C GLY A 315 13.15 18.03 -1.69
N MET A 316 13.11 18.34 -0.39
CA MET A 316 12.00 18.00 0.50
C MET A 316 11.16 19.25 0.78
N PHE A 317 9.84 19.09 0.76
CA PHE A 317 8.88 20.18 0.93
C PHE A 317 7.82 19.80 1.97
N LEU A 318 7.40 20.78 2.76
CA LEU A 318 6.32 20.64 3.75
C LEU A 318 5.08 21.36 3.22
N ILE A 319 3.92 20.71 3.29
CA ILE A 319 2.63 21.24 2.82
C ILE A 319 1.61 21.18 3.94
N ASN A 320 0.78 22.21 4.10
CA ASN A 320 -0.39 22.18 4.97
C ASN A 320 -1.67 22.07 4.13
N THR A 321 -2.66 21.35 4.63
CA THR A 321 -3.97 21.19 3.98
C THR A 321 -5.14 21.38 4.95
N ASN A 322 -6.33 21.60 4.40
CA ASN A 322 -7.56 21.50 5.18
C ASN A 322 -7.88 20.05 5.57
N ALA A 323 -8.75 19.88 6.56
CA ALA A 323 -9.28 18.58 6.97
C ALA A 323 -10.29 17.99 5.97
N ASN A 324 -11.04 18.84 5.28
CA ASN A 324 -12.07 18.46 4.32
C ASN A 324 -11.79 19.09 2.95
N MET A 325 -12.32 18.47 1.90
CA MET A 325 -12.22 18.99 0.53
C MET A 325 -12.97 20.34 0.41
N PRO A 326 -12.44 21.36 -0.31
CA PRO A 326 -11.12 21.36 -0.96
C PRO A 326 -9.98 21.40 0.07
N PHE A 327 -9.09 20.41 -0.02
CA PHE A 327 -7.93 20.25 0.84
C PHE A 327 -6.87 21.32 0.55
N ALA A 328 -6.75 21.73 -0.71
CA ALA A 328 -5.81 22.74 -1.15
C ALA A 328 -6.14 24.09 -0.49
N MET A 329 -5.13 24.66 0.19
CA MET A 329 -5.23 25.98 0.80
C MET A 329 -4.80 27.10 -0.16
N GLY A 330 -4.00 26.76 -1.18
CA GLY A 330 -3.35 27.72 -2.06
C GLY A 330 -2.07 28.29 -1.46
N LYS A 331 -1.49 29.31 -2.11
CA LYS A 331 -0.30 29.97 -1.57
C LYS A 331 -0.65 30.72 -0.32
N TRP A 332 0.04 30.45 0.77
CA TRP A 332 -0.17 31.17 2.03
C TRP A 332 0.11 32.69 1.90
N THR A 333 0.97 33.09 0.96
CA THR A 333 1.20 34.51 0.59
C THR A 333 -0.03 35.19 -0.03
N ASP A 334 -0.87 34.44 -0.75
CA ASP A 334 -2.12 34.95 -1.30
C ASP A 334 -3.23 35.03 -0.23
N ILE A 335 -3.19 34.12 0.77
CA ILE A 335 -4.06 34.17 1.96
C ILE A 335 -3.80 35.45 2.75
N LEU A 336 -2.53 35.83 2.94
CA LEU A 336 -2.14 37.08 3.61
C LEU A 336 -2.68 38.33 2.89
N LYS A 337 -2.53 38.38 1.57
CA LYS A 337 -3.03 39.52 0.77
C LYS A 337 -4.54 39.68 0.86
N LYS A 338 -5.29 38.57 0.91
CA LYS A 338 -6.76 38.60 0.99
C LYS A 338 -7.30 38.90 2.38
N SER A 339 -6.60 38.47 3.42
CA SER A 339 -7.07 38.60 4.82
C SER A 339 -6.72 39.93 5.47
N GLY A 340 -5.83 40.73 4.87
CA GLY A 340 -5.35 41.98 5.48
C GLY A 340 -4.57 41.77 6.79
N LEU A 341 -4.26 40.52 7.16
CA LEU A 341 -3.48 40.18 8.35
C LEU A 341 -2.01 40.55 8.14
N LYS A 342 -1.42 41.22 9.13
CA LYS A 342 0.03 41.45 9.19
C LYS A 342 0.75 40.11 9.38
N SER A 343 1.89 39.93 8.69
CA SER A 343 2.74 38.72 8.71
C SER A 343 3.00 38.14 10.10
N ASN A 344 3.09 39.01 11.12
CA ASN A 344 3.46 38.67 12.48
C ASN A 344 2.38 37.87 13.23
N ILE A 345 1.11 37.93 12.81
CA ILE A 345 0.00 37.17 13.43
C ILE A 345 -0.05 35.74 12.86
N ILE A 346 0.41 35.55 11.63
CA ILE A 346 0.48 34.22 11.03
C ILE A 346 1.69 33.45 11.55
N GLU A 347 2.81 34.09 11.93
CA GLU A 347 3.85 33.39 12.70
C GLU A 347 3.30 32.76 13.99
N GLU A 348 2.20 33.25 14.57
CA GLU A 348 1.54 32.62 15.71
C GLU A 348 0.55 31.51 15.31
N TYR A 349 -0.04 31.58 14.11
CA TYR A 349 -0.98 30.58 13.55
C TYR A 349 -0.28 29.42 12.81
N LEU A 350 0.90 29.69 12.24
CA LEU A 350 1.80 28.76 11.55
C LEU A 350 3.07 28.48 12.35
N ALA A 351 3.25 29.09 13.52
CA ALA A 351 4.21 28.60 14.50
C ALA A 351 3.98 27.10 14.64
N PRO A 352 5.04 26.27 14.74
CA PRO A 352 4.84 24.93 15.26
C PRO A 352 4.02 25.11 16.53
N ILE A 353 2.86 24.43 16.60
CA ILE A 353 1.95 24.42 17.75
C ILE A 353 2.79 24.69 18.98
N LYS A 354 2.69 25.90 19.56
CA LYS A 354 3.55 26.39 20.65
C LYS A 354 3.91 25.20 21.52
N ARG A 355 5.20 24.95 21.81
CA ARG A 355 5.72 23.88 22.70
C ARG A 355 4.72 23.62 23.85
N LYS A 356 3.74 22.80 23.57
CA LYS A 356 2.75 22.31 24.52
C LYS A 356 3.12 20.86 24.52
N ASN A 357 3.76 20.48 25.61
CA ASN A 357 4.18 19.13 25.85
C ASN A 357 2.95 18.23 25.59
N PRO A 358 2.90 17.46 24.49
CA PRO A 358 1.70 16.69 24.11
C PRO A 358 1.32 15.67 25.19
N LEU A 359 2.27 15.36 26.07
CA LEU A 359 2.13 14.48 27.22
C LEU A 359 1.33 15.10 28.38
N GLN A 360 1.25 16.42 28.51
CA GLN A 360 0.69 17.06 29.71
C GLN A 360 -0.83 17.23 29.65
N ASP A 361 -1.38 17.55 28.47
CA ASP A 361 -2.83 17.76 28.30
C ASP A 361 -3.60 16.42 28.21
N GLU A 362 -2.92 15.28 27.94
CA GLU A 362 -3.52 13.93 28.00
C GLU A 362 -3.50 13.31 29.41
N LEU A 363 -2.63 13.81 30.31
CA LEU A 363 -2.51 13.28 31.68
C LEU A 363 -3.65 13.73 32.61
N ASP A 364 -4.28 14.87 32.34
CA ASP A 364 -5.21 15.49 33.30
C ASP A 364 -6.71 15.36 32.92
N GLN A 365 -7.04 14.70 31.80
CA GLN A 365 -8.45 14.38 31.49
C GLN A 365 -9.02 13.21 32.28
N TRP A 366 -8.19 12.47 33.03
CA TRP A 366 -8.62 11.23 33.66
C TRP A 366 -8.64 11.22 35.19
N GLY A 367 -8.18 12.26 35.89
CA GLY A 367 -8.37 12.36 37.35
C GLY A 367 -8.05 11.08 38.14
N LYS A 368 -7.11 10.26 37.66
CA LYS A 368 -6.80 8.92 38.19
C LYS A 368 -5.32 8.82 38.50
N LEU A 369 -4.88 9.66 39.43
CA LEU A 369 -3.65 9.41 40.19
C LEU A 369 -3.92 8.72 41.54
N ASP A 370 -5.12 8.21 41.77
CA ASP A 370 -5.43 7.35 42.91
C ASP A 370 -6.17 6.10 42.45
N GLY A 371 -5.45 5.00 42.24
CA GLY A 371 -6.04 3.72 41.86
C GLY A 371 -5.00 2.66 41.55
N ASN A 372 -4.51 2.00 42.59
CA ASN A 372 -3.54 0.90 42.52
C ASN A 372 -3.96 -0.23 41.57
N PHE A 373 -2.94 -0.74 40.87
CA PHE A 373 -2.92 -1.98 40.12
C PHE A 373 -3.39 -3.17 40.99
N ASN A 374 -4.16 -4.07 40.36
CA ASN A 374 -4.78 -5.28 40.90
C ASN A 374 -6.06 -5.07 41.73
N ASN A 375 -7.20 -5.04 41.04
CA ASN A 375 -8.41 -5.72 41.52
C ASN A 375 -9.32 -6.09 40.34
N LEU A 376 -9.36 -7.41 40.06
CA LEU A 376 -10.30 -8.07 39.17
C LEU A 376 -11.74 -7.88 39.65
N MET A 377 -12.66 -7.54 38.75
CA MET A 377 -13.99 -8.15 38.74
C MET A 377 -14.43 -8.39 37.29
N ASN A 378 -14.62 -9.69 36.99
CA ASN A 378 -15.26 -10.21 35.81
C ASN A 378 -16.75 -9.84 35.81
N PHE A 379 -17.27 -9.39 34.66
CA PHE A 379 -18.67 -9.65 34.30
C PHE A 379 -18.75 -10.21 32.88
N PRO A 380 -19.57 -11.25 32.65
CA PRO A 380 -19.60 -11.99 31.39
C PRO A 380 -20.43 -11.26 30.35
N THR A 381 -19.91 -11.13 29.13
CA THR A 381 -20.74 -10.87 27.94
C THR A 381 -21.08 -12.20 27.29
N PRO A 382 -22.37 -12.58 27.18
CA PRO A 382 -22.78 -13.77 26.44
C PRO A 382 -22.72 -13.49 24.94
N LEU A 383 -22.44 -14.53 24.16
CA LEU A 383 -22.34 -14.58 22.68
C LEU A 383 -20.93 -14.35 22.11
N SER A 384 -19.96 -15.14 22.59
CA SER A 384 -18.88 -15.65 21.75
C SER A 384 -19.26 -17.04 21.23
N GLN A 385 -20.00 -17.10 20.11
CA GLN A 385 -20.03 -18.28 19.27
C GLN A 385 -20.10 -17.80 17.82
N ASP A 386 -18.94 -17.83 17.16
CA ASP A 386 -18.82 -17.99 15.72
C ASP A 386 -18.76 -19.50 15.45
N PRO A 387 -19.79 -20.08 14.81
CA PRO A 387 -19.65 -21.29 14.05
C PRO A 387 -20.14 -21.03 12.62
N VAL A 388 -19.25 -20.55 11.76
CA VAL A 388 -19.25 -20.79 10.30
C VAL A 388 -20.57 -20.51 9.57
N ASN A 389 -20.74 -19.29 9.04
CA ASN A 389 -21.14 -19.09 7.64
C ASN A 389 -21.01 -17.62 7.20
N ASP A 390 -20.63 -17.45 5.94
CA ASP A 390 -20.30 -16.21 5.22
C ASP A 390 -21.27 -15.02 5.41
N ASP A 391 -20.70 -13.81 5.59
CA ASP A 391 -21.17 -12.58 4.93
C ASP A 391 -20.15 -11.43 5.15
N TRP A 392 -19.29 -11.19 4.16
CA TRP A 392 -18.39 -10.04 4.12
C TRP A 392 -19.10 -8.82 3.53
N VAL A 393 -19.17 -7.73 4.30
CA VAL A 393 -19.85 -6.50 3.86
C VAL A 393 -18.91 -5.64 3.02
N TYR A 394 -19.21 -5.58 1.72
CA TYR A 394 -18.74 -4.54 0.80
C TYR A 394 -19.14 -3.14 1.30
N PHE A 395 -18.20 -2.20 1.37
CA PHE A 395 -18.54 -0.80 1.64
C PHE A 395 -19.02 -0.09 0.37
N SER A 396 -20.32 -0.20 0.10
CA SER A 396 -21.04 0.76 -0.75
C SER A 396 -21.95 1.65 0.12
N LYS A 397 -22.01 2.94 -0.23
CA LYS A 397 -22.78 3.96 0.52
C LYS A 397 -24.28 3.80 0.30
N GLN A 398 -24.97 2.91 1.04
CA GLN A 398 -26.39 3.07 1.40
C GLN A 398 -26.86 2.02 2.41
N GLY A 399 -27.38 2.47 3.57
CA GLY A 399 -28.57 1.84 4.17
C GLY A 399 -28.53 1.22 5.57
N THR A 400 -28.16 1.93 6.64
CA THR A 400 -28.48 1.50 8.03
C THR A 400 -29.77 2.11 8.60
N LYS A 401 -30.52 2.92 7.83
CA LYS A 401 -31.71 3.60 8.36
C LYS A 401 -33.02 2.79 8.25
N ARG A 402 -33.00 1.58 7.67
CA ARG A 402 -34.22 0.77 7.44
C ARG A 402 -34.21 -0.59 8.16
N ILE A 403 -33.12 -0.92 8.86
CA ILE A 403 -32.97 -2.18 9.61
C ILE A 403 -33.41 -1.99 11.08
N THR A 404 -33.36 -0.77 11.60
CA THR A 404 -33.67 -0.47 13.00
C THR A 404 -35.16 -0.51 13.32
N GLU A 405 -36.07 -0.31 12.35
CA GLU A 405 -37.51 -0.25 12.63
C GLU A 405 -38.19 -1.63 12.70
N ASN A 406 -37.68 -2.65 11.99
CA ASN A 406 -38.24 -4.00 12.03
C ASN A 406 -37.69 -4.86 13.18
N LEU A 407 -36.51 -4.53 13.72
CA LEU A 407 -35.88 -5.31 14.78
C LEU A 407 -36.53 -5.05 16.16
N PHE A 408 -37.07 -3.84 16.39
CA PHE A 408 -37.75 -3.50 17.64
C PHE A 408 -39.19 -4.04 17.74
N GLY A 409 -39.82 -4.40 16.63
CA GLY A 409 -41.17 -4.98 16.61
C GLY A 409 -41.22 -6.44 17.09
N ASN A 410 -40.19 -7.23 16.76
CA ASN A 410 -40.19 -8.68 17.04
C ASN A 410 -39.63 -9.03 18.43
N LEU A 411 -38.88 -8.12 19.07
CA LEU A 411 -38.29 -8.34 20.41
C LEU A 411 -39.30 -8.18 21.56
N LEU A 412 -40.51 -7.68 21.30
CA LEU A 412 -41.55 -7.51 22.32
C LEU A 412 -42.48 -8.73 22.46
N ASP A 413 -42.53 -9.64 21.48
CA ASP A 413 -43.43 -10.80 21.50
C ASP A 413 -42.81 -12.08 22.10
N GLU A 414 -41.48 -12.16 22.24
CA GLU A 414 -40.79 -13.34 22.79
C GLU A 414 -40.55 -13.30 24.31
N ALA A 415 -40.83 -12.18 24.99
CA ALA A 415 -40.58 -12.01 26.43
C ALA A 415 -41.66 -12.61 27.36
N VAL A 416 -42.69 -13.30 26.84
CA VAL A 416 -43.82 -13.82 27.64
C VAL A 416 -43.90 -15.36 27.66
N GLY A 417 -42.92 -16.08 27.09
CA GLY A 417 -43.02 -17.52 26.85
C GLY A 417 -42.06 -18.44 27.62
N ARG A 418 -42.42 -18.78 28.86
CA ARG A 418 -42.21 -20.10 29.51
C ARG A 418 -40.82 -20.51 30.09
N ASN A 419 -40.89 -20.63 31.42
CA ASN A 419 -40.22 -21.54 32.37
C ASN A 419 -40.00 -23.01 31.92
N GLU A 420 -39.00 -23.65 32.59
CA GLU A 420 -38.91 -25.04 33.11
C GLU A 420 -37.78 -26.01 32.59
N ILE A 421 -36.88 -26.39 33.54
CA ILE A 421 -36.42 -27.77 33.93
C ILE A 421 -35.07 -28.38 33.39
N VAL A 422 -34.09 -28.47 34.33
CA VAL A 422 -33.23 -29.60 34.84
C VAL A 422 -32.11 -30.31 34.02
N ASP A 423 -30.87 -30.11 34.51
CA ASP A 423 -29.69 -30.97 34.85
C ASP A 423 -29.07 -32.13 34.01
N ASN A 424 -27.72 -32.07 33.98
CA ASN A 424 -26.67 -33.09 34.30
C ASN A 424 -25.87 -33.86 33.20
N ALA A 425 -24.56 -33.53 33.17
CA ALA A 425 -23.38 -34.37 33.48
C ALA A 425 -22.58 -35.18 32.42
N LEU A 426 -21.25 -35.12 32.62
CA LEU A 426 -20.12 -36.05 32.35
C LEU A 426 -19.14 -35.80 31.17
N GLN A 427 -17.85 -35.69 31.55
CA GLN A 427 -16.61 -35.68 30.76
C GLN A 427 -15.99 -37.11 30.63
N PRO A 428 -14.68 -37.32 30.26
CA PRO A 428 -14.10 -37.32 28.91
C PRO A 428 -13.22 -38.58 28.64
N GLU A 429 -12.75 -38.81 27.40
CA GLU A 429 -11.56 -39.66 27.16
C GLU A 429 -10.63 -39.09 26.08
N SER A 430 -9.34 -39.30 26.35
CA SER A 430 -8.10 -38.88 25.70
C SER A 430 -7.76 -39.58 24.38
N PHE A 431 -6.89 -39.00 23.54
CA PHE A 431 -5.74 -39.72 22.96
C PHE A 431 -4.67 -38.72 22.43
N ASN A 432 -3.43 -38.94 22.87
CA ASN A 432 -2.18 -38.29 22.45
C ASN A 432 -1.59 -39.04 21.24
N ASP A 433 -0.94 -38.32 20.32
CA ASP A 433 0.48 -38.52 19.97
C ASP A 433 0.87 -37.69 18.74
N GLY A 434 2.00 -36.97 18.82
CA GLY A 434 2.54 -36.23 17.69
C GLY A 434 3.69 -35.25 17.95
N GLU A 435 4.39 -35.31 19.09
CA GLU A 435 5.67 -34.60 19.25
C GLU A 435 6.79 -35.36 18.52
N LYS A 436 7.26 -34.81 17.39
CA LYS A 436 8.66 -34.90 16.92
C LYS A 436 8.85 -34.15 15.60
N LEU A 437 8.98 -32.82 15.67
CA LEU A 437 9.80 -32.05 14.72
C LEU A 437 10.06 -30.64 15.27
N LEU A 438 10.63 -30.59 16.48
CA LEU A 438 11.12 -29.36 17.10
C LEU A 438 12.62 -29.49 17.39
N ALA A 439 13.42 -29.45 16.33
CA ALA A 439 14.86 -29.27 16.42
C ALA A 439 15.39 -28.87 15.04
N ILE A 440 15.22 -27.59 14.68
CA ILE A 440 16.08 -26.72 13.84
C ILE A 440 15.27 -25.42 13.69
N THR A 441 15.26 -24.59 14.73
CA THR A 441 14.86 -23.16 14.70
C THR A 441 15.18 -22.54 16.06
N GLN A 442 16.44 -22.63 16.47
CA GLN A 442 16.96 -21.81 17.56
C GLN A 442 18.29 -21.23 17.12
N ARG A 443 18.23 -20.04 16.49
CA ARG A 443 19.27 -19.00 16.47
C ARG A 443 18.80 -17.80 15.64
N THR A 444 17.86 -17.04 16.20
CA THR A 444 17.74 -15.55 16.09
C THR A 444 16.48 -15.12 16.86
N PRO A 445 16.58 -14.29 17.92
CA PRO A 445 15.41 -13.79 18.65
C PRO A 445 14.94 -12.48 18.02
N LEU A 446 14.10 -12.59 17.00
CA LEU A 446 13.16 -11.57 16.56
C LEU A 446 11.94 -12.35 16.09
N PHE A 447 10.74 -11.86 16.31
CA PHE A 447 9.46 -12.53 15.99
C PHE A 447 8.93 -13.51 17.04
N SER A 448 8.63 -12.96 18.22
CA SER A 448 7.60 -13.49 19.12
C SER A 448 6.73 -12.33 19.63
N SER A 449 6.14 -11.53 18.73
CA SER A 449 5.21 -10.46 19.15
C SER A 449 4.21 -10.00 18.09
N LEU A 450 3.76 -10.87 17.16
CA LEU A 450 2.79 -10.40 16.16
C LEU A 450 1.41 -10.03 16.76
N ASP A 451 1.10 -10.56 17.95
CA ASP A 451 -0.17 -10.34 18.65
C ASP A 451 -0.21 -9.08 19.54
N ASP A 452 0.93 -8.46 19.83
CA ASP A 452 0.99 -7.17 20.57
C ASP A 452 0.83 -5.94 19.65
N HIS A 453 0.74 -6.15 18.33
CA HIS A 453 0.79 -5.08 17.32
C HIS A 453 -0.52 -4.31 17.13
N ILE A 454 -1.61 -4.72 17.80
CA ILE A 454 -2.95 -4.15 17.60
C ILE A 454 -3.44 -3.35 18.83
N SER A 455 -2.81 -3.48 20.00
CA SER A 455 -3.37 -3.00 21.26
C SER A 455 -2.92 -1.60 21.71
N ASN A 456 -1.78 -1.05 21.22
CA ASN A 456 -1.29 0.26 21.67
C ASN A 456 -0.45 1.04 20.63
N PRO A 457 -1.08 1.89 19.78
CA PRO A 457 -0.41 2.66 18.72
C PRO A 457 0.60 3.70 19.23
N ILE A 458 0.42 4.20 20.46
CA ILE A 458 1.29 5.22 21.06
C ILE A 458 2.62 4.59 21.51
N ALA A 459 2.56 3.41 22.15
CA ALA A 459 3.74 2.65 22.53
C ALA A 459 4.57 2.22 21.29
N TYR A 460 3.88 1.89 20.18
CA TYR A 460 4.53 1.58 18.91
C TYR A 460 5.23 2.79 18.30
N ARG A 461 4.57 3.97 18.25
CA ARG A 461 5.15 5.23 17.78
C ARG A 461 6.42 5.58 18.55
N GLU A 462 6.41 5.47 19.89
CA GLU A 462 7.59 5.73 20.69
C GLU A 462 8.72 4.73 20.43
N LYS A 463 8.39 3.44 20.30
CA LYS A 463 9.37 2.38 20.05
C LYS A 463 10.06 2.60 18.69
N VAL A 464 9.29 2.88 17.65
CA VAL A 464 9.82 3.12 16.29
C VAL A 464 10.64 4.40 16.22
N ILE A 465 10.21 5.50 16.87
CA ILE A 465 11.00 6.74 16.94
C ILE A 465 12.33 6.48 17.68
N LYS A 466 12.30 5.77 18.81
CA LYS A 466 13.51 5.41 19.57
C LYS A 466 14.46 4.55 18.74
N GLU A 467 13.94 3.57 18.00
CA GLU A 467 14.71 2.65 17.17
C GLU A 467 15.28 3.33 15.91
N TYR A 468 14.52 4.24 15.29
CA TYR A 468 14.96 5.06 14.16
C TYR A 468 16.06 6.06 14.57
N VAL A 469 15.91 6.72 15.72
CA VAL A 469 16.94 7.61 16.28
C VAL A 469 18.21 6.82 16.63
N LYS A 470 18.07 5.62 17.22
CA LYS A 470 19.19 4.73 17.56
C LYS A 470 19.99 4.30 16.32
N ASN A 471 19.31 3.95 15.22
CA ASN A 471 19.96 3.50 13.99
C ASN A 471 20.66 4.62 13.22
N ILE A 472 20.23 5.88 13.35
CA ILE A 472 20.80 7.03 12.62
C ILE A 472 21.90 7.73 13.40
N THR A 473 21.81 7.78 14.73
CA THR A 473 22.76 8.54 15.56
C THR A 473 23.94 7.71 16.07
N GLY A 474 23.82 6.38 16.08
CA GLY A 474 24.86 5.49 16.61
C GLY A 474 25.09 5.57 18.13
N TYR A 475 24.27 6.35 18.87
CA TYR A 475 24.40 6.51 20.33
C TYR A 475 23.38 5.64 21.07
N GLY A 476 23.88 4.82 22.02
CA GLY A 476 23.07 3.98 22.90
C GLY A 476 22.52 4.76 24.10
N ASP A 477 21.23 4.53 24.39
CA ASP A 477 20.41 4.65 25.60
C ASP A 477 20.65 5.78 26.65
N ASN A 478 21.58 6.71 26.45
CA ASN A 478 21.89 7.77 27.40
C ASN A 478 21.95 9.14 26.71
N LEU A 479 20.78 9.75 26.50
CA LEU A 479 20.68 11.20 26.37
C LEU A 479 19.64 11.70 27.38
N PRO A 480 20.02 12.56 28.35
CA PRO A 480 19.05 13.18 29.23
C PRO A 480 18.21 14.18 28.42
N LEU A 481 16.90 14.07 28.54
CA LEU A 481 15.95 15.06 28.01
C LEU A 481 16.31 16.45 28.58
N PRO A 482 16.45 17.50 27.76
CA PRO A 482 16.59 18.85 28.29
C PRO A 482 15.27 19.25 28.95
N LEU A 483 15.34 19.44 30.27
CA LEU A 483 14.28 20.02 31.08
C LEU A 483 14.03 21.48 30.67
N ASN A 484 12.73 21.82 30.66
CA ASN A 484 12.05 23.12 30.47
C ASN A 484 11.65 23.51 29.03
#